data_AF-A0A9E3RIP7-F1
#
_entry.id   AF-A0A9E3RIP7-F1
#
_cell.length_a   1.000
_cell.length_b   1.000
_cell.length_c   1.000
_cell.angle_alpha   90.00
_cell.angle_beta   90.00
_cell.angle_gamma   90.00
#
_symmetry.space_group_name_H-M   'P 1'
#
loop_
_entity.id
_entity.type
_entity.pdbx_description
1 polymer ?
#
loop_
_entity_poly.entity_id
_entity_poly.type
_entity_poly.pdbx_seq_one_letter_code
_entity_poly.pdbx_strand_id
1 'polypeptide(L)'
;FGTFEPEVAEPVYGITKPLRSWNPLWANVHVFVQIARDAWRAPRWADKWRIVFGPPGWRPAELGEAERPQPVTPATFEKYDPPVPAGLAWYGFVQFVAALAAAYLLLGRAGTMPVSLAVAPAFFIAVALAGVGGVFERAKWARPLETARLLATAAACGGLLWTGLAPGLVAWGGLAFCLVSLAVLWAYRRELTAVELAPLM
;
A
#
# COMPACT_ATOMS: atom_id res chain seq x y z
N PHE A 1 -9.35 -29.64 27.99
CA PHE A 1 -8.54 -29.39 26.79
C PHE A 1 -8.30 -30.73 26.10
N GLY A 2 -8.92 -30.96 24.94
CA GLY A 2 -8.94 -32.24 24.23
C GLY A 2 -9.42 -32.09 22.78
N THR A 3 -9.32 -30.87 22.24
CA THR A 3 -9.74 -30.46 20.90
C THR A 3 -8.55 -30.47 19.93
N PHE A 4 -7.49 -31.19 20.28
CA PHE A 4 -6.34 -31.34 19.38
C PHE A 4 -6.73 -32.31 18.28
N GLU A 5 -6.85 -31.79 17.08
CA GLU A 5 -6.99 -32.58 15.86
C GLU A 5 -5.62 -32.56 15.16
N PRO A 6 -4.96 -33.71 14.95
CA PRO A 6 -3.76 -33.74 14.12
C PRO A 6 -4.10 -33.30 12.69
N GLU A 7 -3.19 -32.55 12.05
CA GLU A 7 -3.39 -32.10 10.68
C GLU A 7 -3.48 -33.30 9.73
N VAL A 8 -4.69 -33.56 9.23
CA VAL A 8 -4.98 -34.66 8.28
C VAL A 8 -4.86 -34.22 6.81
N ALA A 9 -4.76 -32.92 6.56
CA ALA A 9 -4.63 -32.33 5.22
C ALA A 9 -3.76 -31.07 5.29
N GLU A 10 -3.08 -30.75 4.19
CA GLU A 10 -2.22 -29.57 4.10
C GLU A 10 -3.06 -28.28 4.24
N PRO A 11 -2.79 -27.44 5.26
CA PRO A 11 -3.56 -26.21 5.48
C PRO A 11 -3.19 -25.14 4.45
N VAL A 12 -4.20 -24.43 3.94
CA VAL A 12 -3.99 -23.20 3.17
C VAL A 12 -3.81 -22.03 4.14
N TYR A 13 -2.61 -21.46 4.18
CA TYR A 13 -2.30 -20.33 5.04
C TYR A 13 -2.74 -18.99 4.42
N GLY A 14 -3.21 -18.08 5.27
CA GLY A 14 -3.55 -16.71 4.91
C GLY A 14 -5.01 -16.36 5.16
N ILE A 15 -5.48 -15.32 4.50
CA ILE A 15 -6.90 -14.91 4.53
C ILE A 15 -7.68 -15.68 3.46
N THR A 16 -8.89 -16.12 3.78
CA THR A 16 -9.76 -16.90 2.89
C THR A 16 -10.20 -16.14 1.64
N LYS A 17 -10.11 -14.80 1.69
CA LYS A 17 -10.35 -13.91 0.56
C LYS A 17 -9.07 -13.11 0.28
N PRO A 18 -8.28 -13.46 -0.75
CA PRO A 18 -7.03 -12.78 -1.01
C PRO A 18 -7.26 -11.30 -1.31
N LEU A 19 -6.53 -10.44 -0.61
CA LEU A 19 -6.45 -9.03 -0.90
C LEU A 19 -5.68 -8.89 -2.21
N ARG A 20 -6.40 -8.73 -3.32
CA ARG A 20 -5.85 -8.62 -4.68
C ARG A 20 -5.17 -7.26 -4.93
N SER A 21 -4.26 -6.85 -4.04
CA SER A 21 -3.47 -5.63 -4.15
C SER A 21 -2.26 -5.68 -3.22
N TRP A 22 -1.15 -5.08 -3.66
CA TRP A 22 0.05 -4.85 -2.85
C TRP A 22 0.06 -3.47 -2.18
N ASN A 23 -1.01 -2.69 -2.33
CA ASN A 23 -1.12 -1.35 -1.74
C ASN A 23 -1.36 -1.44 -0.21
N PRO A 24 -0.40 -1.00 0.63
CA PRO A 24 -0.53 -1.11 2.08
C PRO A 24 -1.65 -0.22 2.65
N LEU A 25 -1.97 0.90 2.00
CA LEU A 25 -3.09 1.76 2.41
C LEU A 25 -4.42 1.06 2.11
N TRP A 26 -4.53 0.42 0.95
CA TRP A 26 -5.72 -0.35 0.60
C TRP A 26 -5.92 -1.54 1.53
N ALA A 27 -4.84 -2.24 1.90
CA ALA A 27 -4.88 -3.33 2.87
C ALA A 27 -5.51 -2.92 4.21
N ASN A 28 -5.29 -1.69 4.65
CA ASN A 28 -5.88 -1.18 5.89
C ASN A 28 -7.31 -0.63 5.71
N VAL A 29 -7.65 -0.12 4.52
CA VAL A 29 -8.91 0.64 4.29
C VAL A 29 -10.03 -0.20 3.67
N HIS A 30 -9.72 -1.26 2.92
CA HIS A 30 -10.71 -2.01 2.12
C HIS A 30 -11.89 -2.56 2.93
N VAL A 31 -11.65 -3.04 4.16
CA VAL A 31 -12.73 -3.54 5.05
C VAL A 31 -13.69 -2.41 5.44
N PHE A 32 -13.17 -1.24 5.77
CA PHE A 32 -14.01 -0.08 6.12
C PHE A 32 -14.82 0.41 4.91
N VAL A 33 -14.24 0.35 3.71
CA VAL A 33 -14.96 0.65 2.47
C VAL A 33 -16.10 -0.34 2.23
N GLN A 34 -15.87 -1.62 2.51
CA GLN A 34 -16.92 -2.65 2.42
C GLN A 34 -18.06 -2.38 3.42
N ILE A 35 -17.73 -2.12 4.69
CA ILE A 35 -18.71 -1.76 5.73
C ILE A 35 -19.51 -0.51 5.32
N ALA A 36 -18.82 0.54 4.86
CA ALA A 36 -19.45 1.79 4.45
C ALA A 36 -20.40 1.59 3.26
N ARG A 37 -20.00 0.75 2.29
CA ARG A 37 -20.85 0.38 1.14
C ARG A 37 -22.08 -0.39 1.57
N ASP A 38 -21.92 -1.39 2.45
CA ASP A 38 -23.04 -2.19 2.96
C ASP A 38 -24.01 -1.28 3.72
N ALA A 39 -23.49 -0.39 4.57
CA ALA A 39 -24.28 0.61 5.27
C ALA A 39 -24.99 1.56 4.29
N TRP A 40 -24.34 1.96 3.19
CA TRP A 40 -24.97 2.81 2.17
C TRP A 40 -26.14 2.12 1.47
N ARG A 41 -25.97 0.84 1.10
CA ARG A 41 -26.99 0.03 0.41
C ARG A 41 -28.16 -0.35 1.31
N ALA A 42 -27.99 -0.38 2.63
CA ALA A 42 -29.06 -0.72 3.56
C ALA A 42 -30.23 0.29 3.46
N PRO A 43 -31.49 -0.17 3.33
CA PRO A 43 -32.64 0.71 3.10
C PRO A 43 -33.04 1.52 4.34
N ARG A 44 -32.86 0.98 5.55
CA ARG A 44 -33.26 1.64 6.80
C ARG A 44 -32.05 2.27 7.49
N TRP A 45 -32.26 3.45 8.08
CA TRP A 45 -31.23 4.14 8.86
C TRP A 45 -30.73 3.34 10.07
N ALA A 46 -31.60 2.60 10.74
CA ALA A 46 -31.22 1.72 11.85
C ALA A 46 -30.24 0.63 11.39
N ASP A 47 -30.45 0.09 10.19
CA ASP A 47 -29.60 -0.96 9.62
C ASP A 47 -28.21 -0.43 9.27
N LYS A 48 -28.10 0.85 8.88
CA LYS A 48 -26.79 1.49 8.62
C LYS A 48 -25.93 1.50 9.88
N TRP A 49 -26.49 1.90 11.02
CA TRP A 49 -25.79 1.91 12.31
C TRP A 49 -25.48 0.50 12.80
N ARG A 50 -26.41 -0.44 12.58
CA ARG A 50 -26.24 -1.83 12.97
C ARG A 50 -25.20 -2.58 12.13
N ILE A 51 -24.97 -2.19 10.88
CA ILE A 51 -23.85 -2.71 10.07
C ILE A 51 -22.50 -2.27 10.67
N VAL A 52 -22.40 -1.05 11.20
CA VAL A 52 -21.13 -0.51 11.73
C VAL A 52 -20.82 -1.04 13.14
N PHE A 53 -21.83 -1.16 14.00
CA PHE A 53 -21.63 -1.49 15.42
C PHE A 53 -22.20 -2.85 15.86
N GLY A 54 -22.91 -3.54 14.97
CA GLY A 54 -23.52 -4.83 15.26
C GLY A 54 -22.54 -6.01 15.19
N PRO A 55 -23.04 -7.23 15.46
CA PRO A 55 -22.20 -8.42 15.42
C PRO A 55 -21.67 -8.69 14.00
N PRO A 56 -20.44 -9.22 13.87
CA PRO A 56 -19.85 -9.54 12.59
C PRO A 56 -20.71 -10.56 11.84
N GLY A 57 -20.93 -10.32 10.55
CA GLY A 57 -21.78 -11.16 9.70
C GLY A 57 -23.26 -10.79 9.72
N TRP A 58 -23.72 -9.84 10.55
CA TRP A 58 -25.09 -9.36 10.41
C TRP A 58 -25.26 -8.56 9.10
N ARG A 59 -26.28 -8.91 8.31
CA ARG A 59 -26.70 -8.15 7.12
C ARG A 59 -28.23 -7.99 7.14
N PRO A 60 -28.76 -6.84 6.67
CA PRO A 60 -30.20 -6.68 6.43
C PRO A 60 -30.68 -7.73 5.43
N ALA A 61 -31.90 -8.25 5.63
CA ALA A 61 -32.47 -9.28 4.73
C ALA A 61 -32.54 -8.79 3.27
N GLU A 62 -32.72 -7.48 3.09
CA GLU A 62 -32.76 -6.81 1.79
C GLU A 62 -31.40 -6.78 1.06
N LEU A 63 -30.28 -6.98 1.78
CA LEU A 63 -28.93 -7.11 1.20
C LEU A 63 -28.50 -8.57 0.99
N GLY A 64 -29.38 -9.53 1.25
CA GLY A 64 -29.10 -10.96 1.17
C GLY A 64 -28.43 -11.52 2.43
N GLU A 65 -28.14 -12.82 2.39
CA GLU A 65 -27.51 -13.50 3.51
C GLU A 65 -26.07 -13.03 3.76
N ALA A 66 -25.65 -13.16 5.02
CA ALA A 66 -24.27 -13.04 5.41
C ALA A 66 -23.40 -13.97 4.55
N GLU A 67 -22.39 -13.41 3.91
CA GLU A 67 -21.45 -14.19 3.13
C GLU A 67 -20.69 -15.14 4.06
N ARG A 68 -20.88 -16.45 3.88
CA ARG A 68 -20.18 -17.46 4.67
C ARG A 68 -18.79 -17.70 4.06
N PRO A 69 -17.73 -17.81 4.87
CA PRO A 69 -16.42 -18.20 4.37
C PRO A 69 -16.53 -19.55 3.65
N GLN A 70 -16.17 -19.56 2.37
CA GLN A 70 -16.10 -20.78 1.58
C GLN A 70 -14.84 -21.56 2.00
N PRO A 71 -14.90 -22.90 2.09
CA PRO A 71 -13.71 -23.72 2.30
C PRO A 71 -12.71 -23.47 1.17
N VAL A 72 -11.47 -23.15 1.53
CA VAL A 72 -10.38 -22.93 0.58
C VAL A 72 -9.49 -24.17 0.58
N THR A 73 -9.14 -24.65 -0.61
CA THR A 73 -8.21 -25.77 -0.78
C THR A 73 -6.97 -25.29 -1.51
N PRO A 74 -5.83 -25.99 -1.42
CA PRO A 74 -4.63 -25.61 -2.18
C PRO A 74 -4.89 -25.54 -3.69
N ALA A 75 -5.85 -26.32 -4.21
CA ALA A 75 -6.24 -26.31 -5.62
C ALA A 75 -7.10 -25.10 -6.03
N THR A 76 -7.79 -24.45 -5.08
CA THR A 76 -8.69 -23.31 -5.36
C THR A 76 -8.11 -21.97 -4.92
N PHE A 77 -7.04 -21.96 -4.14
CA PHE A 77 -6.40 -20.74 -3.66
C PHE A 77 -5.36 -20.22 -4.64
N GLU A 78 -5.68 -19.11 -5.31
CA GLU A 78 -4.72 -18.36 -6.10
C GLU A 78 -4.11 -17.24 -5.25
N LYS A 79 -2.80 -17.35 -4.96
CA LYS A 79 -2.05 -16.27 -4.32
C LYS A 79 -1.93 -15.09 -5.28
N TYR A 80 -2.23 -13.90 -4.78
CA TYR A 80 -2.05 -12.68 -5.56
C TYR A 80 -0.54 -12.40 -5.77
N ASP A 81 -0.07 -12.60 -7.00
CA ASP A 81 1.32 -12.39 -7.39
C ASP A 81 1.41 -11.88 -8.85
N PRO A 82 1.21 -10.57 -9.08
CA PRO A 82 1.28 -9.99 -10.42
C PRO A 82 2.70 -10.13 -11.01
N PRO A 83 2.84 -10.50 -12.29
CA PRO A 83 4.16 -10.63 -12.91
C PRO A 83 4.81 -9.25 -13.13
N VAL A 84 5.97 -9.04 -12.49
CA VAL A 84 6.77 -7.80 -12.58
C VAL A 84 8.10 -8.06 -13.30
N PRO A 85 8.47 -7.25 -14.30
CA PRO A 85 9.80 -7.32 -14.91
C PRO A 85 10.92 -7.11 -13.89
N ALA A 86 12.00 -7.91 -13.94
CA ALA A 86 13.06 -7.90 -12.95
C ALA A 86 13.67 -6.50 -12.68
N GLY A 87 13.84 -5.67 -13.73
CA GLY A 87 14.36 -4.31 -13.55
C GLY A 87 13.38 -3.37 -12.85
N LEU A 88 12.08 -3.54 -13.05
CA LEU A 88 11.04 -2.79 -12.32
C LEU A 88 10.92 -3.27 -10.87
N ALA A 89 11.08 -4.58 -10.62
CA ALA A 89 11.14 -5.14 -9.27
C ALA A 89 12.36 -4.62 -8.50
N TRP A 90 13.54 -4.58 -9.13
CA TRP A 90 14.75 -4.02 -8.54
C TRP A 90 14.61 -2.52 -8.25
N TYR A 91 13.98 -1.77 -9.18
CA TYR A 91 13.63 -0.37 -8.93
C TYR A 91 12.75 -0.22 -7.68
N GLY A 92 11.65 -0.99 -7.58
CA GLY A 92 10.78 -0.98 -6.41
C GLY A 92 11.52 -1.32 -5.11
N PHE A 93 12.40 -2.31 -5.15
CA PHE A 93 13.25 -2.69 -4.03
C PHE A 93 14.20 -1.55 -3.59
N VAL A 94 14.87 -0.89 -4.54
CA VAL A 94 15.75 0.25 -4.23
C VAL A 94 14.96 1.41 -3.63
N GLN A 95 13.77 1.72 -4.16
CA GLN A 95 12.89 2.75 -3.58
C GLN A 95 12.41 2.37 -2.17
N PHE A 96 12.11 1.09 -1.93
CA PHE A 96 11.75 0.58 -0.60
C PHE A 96 12.89 0.75 0.40
N VAL A 97 14.12 0.37 0.03
CA VAL A 97 15.30 0.55 0.89
C VAL A 97 15.55 2.03 1.18
N ALA A 98 15.39 2.90 0.17
CA ALA A 98 15.51 4.35 0.37
C ALA A 98 14.43 4.90 1.32
N ALA A 99 13.18 4.46 1.18
CA ALA A 99 12.09 4.85 2.08
C ALA A 99 12.31 4.33 3.51
N LEU A 100 12.82 3.10 3.65
CA LEU A 100 13.17 2.50 4.94
C LEU A 100 14.32 3.26 5.62
N ALA A 101 15.36 3.62 4.88
CA ALA A 101 16.45 4.44 5.39
C ALA A 101 15.95 5.82 5.82
N ALA A 102 15.09 6.47 5.02
CA ALA A 102 14.47 7.74 5.38
C ALA A 102 13.62 7.64 6.66
N ALA A 103 12.84 6.56 6.81
CA ALA A 103 12.06 6.28 8.02
C ALA A 103 12.95 6.10 9.25
N TYR A 104 14.02 5.32 9.13
CA TYR A 104 15.00 5.14 10.21
C TYR A 104 15.64 6.47 10.65
N LEU A 105 16.06 7.30 9.69
CA LEU A 105 16.64 8.61 9.97
C LEU A 105 15.64 9.56 10.64
N LEU A 106 14.37 9.55 10.21
CA LEU A 106 13.30 10.33 10.83
C LEU A 106 13.06 9.88 12.28
N LEU A 107 12.96 8.58 12.52
CA LEU A 107 12.76 8.01 13.85
C LEU A 107 13.94 8.34 14.79
N GLY A 108 15.17 8.30 14.27
CA GLY A 108 16.35 8.71 15.02
C GLY A 108 16.36 10.19 15.44
N ARG A 109 15.55 11.05 14.80
CA ARG A 109 15.38 12.46 15.15
C ARG A 109 14.07 12.78 15.86
N ALA A 110 13.12 11.84 15.88
CA ALA A 110 11.75 12.07 16.34
C ALA A 110 11.68 12.56 17.80
N GLY A 111 12.60 12.14 18.67
CA GLY A 111 12.64 12.59 20.07
C GLY A 111 13.11 14.04 20.27
N THR A 112 13.69 14.67 19.24
CA THR A 112 14.23 16.04 19.29
C THR A 112 13.44 17.03 18.44
N MET A 113 12.59 16.52 17.54
CA MET A 113 11.82 17.33 16.61
C MET A 113 10.40 17.56 17.15
N PRO A 114 9.84 18.78 17.01
CA PRO A 114 8.43 18.99 17.28
C PRO A 114 7.57 18.16 16.32
N VAL A 115 6.48 17.59 16.83
CA VAL A 115 5.60 16.69 16.07
C VAL A 115 5.12 17.33 14.76
N SER A 116 4.82 18.64 14.78
CA SER A 116 4.39 19.38 13.59
C SER A 116 5.39 19.30 12.43
N LEU A 117 6.70 19.29 12.71
CA LEU A 117 7.74 19.15 11.69
C LEU A 117 7.93 17.70 11.24
N ALA A 118 7.59 16.72 12.08
CA ALA A 118 7.70 15.29 11.76
C ALA A 118 6.55 14.78 10.87
N VAL A 119 5.37 15.41 10.93
CA VAL A 119 4.18 14.98 10.17
C VAL A 119 4.42 14.96 8.66
N ALA A 120 5.00 16.04 8.10
CA ALA A 120 5.23 16.15 6.66
C ALA A 120 6.18 15.06 6.10
N PRO A 121 7.40 14.84 6.65
CA PRO A 121 8.28 13.77 6.17
C PRO A 121 7.70 12.38 6.45
N ALA A 122 6.99 12.16 7.57
CA ALA A 122 6.32 10.88 7.83
C ALA A 122 5.26 10.57 6.75
N PHE A 123 4.42 11.56 6.42
CA PHE A 123 3.44 11.44 5.34
C PHE A 123 4.11 11.18 3.98
N PHE A 124 5.19 11.91 3.69
CA PHE A 124 5.96 11.71 2.45
C PHE A 124 6.52 10.29 2.33
N ILE A 125 7.05 9.73 3.43
CA ILE A 125 7.52 8.35 3.49
C ILE A 125 6.36 7.36 3.30
N ALA A 126 5.22 7.59 3.92
CA ALA A 126 4.04 6.74 3.75
C ALA A 126 3.56 6.73 2.28
N VAL A 127 3.58 7.88 1.61
CA VAL A 127 3.29 8.00 0.17
C VAL A 127 4.33 7.25 -0.66
N ALA A 128 5.62 7.31 -0.30
CA ALA A 128 6.68 6.54 -0.96
C ALA A 128 6.45 5.03 -0.85
N LEU A 129 6.11 4.53 0.34
CA LEU A 129 5.80 3.11 0.57
C LEU A 129 4.55 2.66 -0.19
N ALA A 130 3.53 3.52 -0.27
CA ALA A 130 2.36 3.25 -1.12
C ALA A 130 2.79 3.16 -2.59
N GLY A 131 3.60 4.10 -3.09
CA GLY A 131 4.14 4.09 -4.45
C GLY A 131 4.88 2.80 -4.80
N VAL A 132 5.69 2.26 -3.87
CA VAL A 132 6.35 0.96 -4.01
C VAL A 132 5.34 -0.18 -4.23
N GLY A 133 4.27 -0.24 -3.44
CA GLY A 133 3.19 -1.21 -3.63
C GLY A 133 2.57 -1.09 -5.03
N GLY A 134 2.33 0.15 -5.48
CA GLY A 134 1.85 0.47 -6.83
C GLY A 134 2.79 -0.01 -7.94
N VAL A 135 4.11 0.05 -7.73
CA VAL A 135 5.12 -0.45 -8.69
C VAL A 135 5.06 -1.98 -8.79
N PHE A 136 4.98 -2.68 -7.66
CA PHE A 136 4.90 -4.15 -7.63
C PHE A 136 3.58 -4.70 -8.19
N GLU A 137 2.47 -3.97 -8.08
CA GLU A 137 1.22 -4.33 -8.73
C GLU A 137 1.05 -3.72 -10.14
N ARG A 138 2.07 -3.00 -10.64
CA ARG A 138 2.09 -2.33 -11.95
C ARG A 138 0.93 -1.35 -12.16
N ALA A 139 0.51 -0.68 -11.10
CA ALA A 139 -0.62 0.22 -11.11
C ALA A 139 -0.40 1.46 -11.98
N LYS A 140 -1.42 1.88 -12.75
CA LYS A 140 -1.36 3.14 -13.52
C LYS A 140 -1.14 4.38 -12.65
N TRP A 141 -1.66 4.37 -11.41
CA TRP A 141 -1.50 5.49 -10.47
C TRP A 141 -0.09 5.59 -9.90
N ALA A 142 0.70 4.52 -9.93
CA ALA A 142 2.07 4.51 -9.42
C ALA A 142 2.96 5.48 -10.20
N ARG A 143 2.79 5.57 -11.52
CA ARG A 143 3.61 6.45 -12.38
C ARG A 143 3.51 7.94 -12.00
N PRO A 144 2.31 8.57 -11.99
CA PRO A 144 2.21 9.98 -11.62
C PRO A 144 2.64 10.22 -10.17
N LEU A 145 2.33 9.30 -9.24
CA LEU A 145 2.73 9.42 -7.85
C LEU A 145 4.26 9.38 -7.68
N GLU A 146 4.93 8.40 -8.27
CA GLU A 146 6.39 8.26 -8.24
C GLU A 146 7.08 9.46 -8.90
N THR A 147 6.54 9.94 -10.03
CA THR A 147 7.07 11.13 -10.70
C THR A 147 6.97 12.36 -9.78
N ALA A 148 5.79 12.60 -9.19
CA ALA A 148 5.60 13.72 -8.27
C ALA A 148 6.51 13.62 -7.03
N ARG A 149 6.63 12.42 -6.44
CA ARG A 149 7.51 12.14 -5.30
C ARG A 149 8.98 12.40 -5.65
N LEU A 150 9.45 11.95 -6.80
CA LEU A 150 10.83 12.16 -7.24
C LEU A 150 11.13 13.63 -7.50
N LEU A 151 10.19 14.36 -8.12
CA LEU A 151 10.33 15.81 -8.31
C LEU A 151 10.35 16.57 -6.97
N ALA A 152 9.50 16.19 -6.02
CA ALA A 152 9.51 16.76 -4.68
C ALA A 152 10.81 16.47 -3.93
N THR A 153 11.36 15.26 -4.07
CA THR A 153 12.66 14.88 -3.51
C THR A 153 13.79 15.70 -4.13
N ALA A 154 13.79 15.86 -5.45
CA ALA A 154 14.76 16.67 -6.16
C ALA A 154 14.69 18.15 -5.74
N ALA A 155 13.49 18.70 -5.59
CA ALA A 155 13.28 20.06 -5.09
C ALA A 155 13.82 20.24 -3.66
N ALA A 156 13.58 19.26 -2.78
CA ALA A 156 14.13 19.27 -1.42
C ALA A 156 15.67 19.24 -1.43
N CYS A 157 16.29 18.38 -2.25
CA CYS A 157 17.74 18.37 -2.42
C CYS A 157 18.29 19.69 -2.99
N GLY A 158 17.61 20.30 -3.96
CA GLY A 158 17.97 21.61 -4.50
C GLY A 158 17.88 22.72 -3.45
N GLY A 159 16.84 22.72 -2.62
CA GLY A 159 16.71 23.65 -1.49
C GLY A 159 17.83 23.48 -0.44
N LEU A 160 18.24 22.23 -0.18
CA LEU A 160 19.38 21.97 0.71
C LEU A 160 20.71 22.50 0.16
N LEU A 161 20.93 22.40 -1.16
CA LEU A 161 22.11 23.01 -1.81
C LEU A 161 22.08 24.54 -1.71
N TRP A 162 20.92 25.14 -1.99
CA TRP A 162 20.75 26.59 -1.95
C TRP A 162 20.99 27.18 -0.54
N THR A 163 20.47 26.51 0.48
CA THR A 163 20.57 26.95 1.87
C THR A 163 21.89 26.57 2.55
N GLY A 164 22.65 25.64 1.97
CA GLY A 164 23.88 25.11 2.58
C GLY A 164 23.65 24.27 3.84
N LEU A 165 22.41 23.85 4.10
CA LEU A 165 22.03 23.13 5.34
C LEU A 165 22.49 21.66 5.35
N ALA A 166 22.95 21.12 4.22
CA ALA A 166 23.45 19.75 4.11
C ALA A 166 24.79 19.71 3.38
N PRO A 167 25.63 18.68 3.64
CA PRO A 167 26.84 18.45 2.85
C PRO A 167 26.48 18.33 1.37
N GLY A 168 27.21 19.03 0.50
CA GLY A 168 26.93 19.04 -0.95
C GLY A 168 26.85 17.63 -1.55
N LEU A 169 27.67 16.69 -1.06
CA LEU A 169 27.65 15.29 -1.49
C LEU A 169 26.27 14.63 -1.30
N VAL A 170 25.60 14.89 -0.18
CA VAL A 170 24.28 14.30 0.12
C VAL A 170 23.23 14.85 -0.83
N ALA A 171 23.22 16.16 -1.03
CA ALA A 171 22.22 16.79 -1.88
C ALA A 171 22.45 16.49 -3.38
N TRP A 172 23.70 16.48 -3.85
CA TRP A 172 24.04 16.01 -5.20
C TRP A 172 23.73 14.53 -5.41
N GLY A 173 24.03 13.68 -4.42
CA GLY A 173 23.67 12.27 -4.45
C GLY A 173 22.16 12.05 -4.55
N GLY A 174 21.36 12.82 -3.81
CA GLY A 174 19.90 12.78 -3.89
C GLY A 174 19.36 13.23 -5.25
N LEU A 175 19.96 14.26 -5.87
CA LEU A 175 19.60 14.68 -7.23
C LEU A 175 19.94 13.61 -8.27
N ALA A 176 21.13 13.02 -8.19
CA ALA A 176 21.54 11.93 -9.08
C ALA A 176 20.59 10.71 -8.93
N PHE A 177 20.23 10.36 -7.70
CA PHE A 177 19.25 9.32 -7.41
C PHE A 177 17.89 9.61 -8.06
N CYS A 178 17.41 10.86 -7.96
CA CYS A 178 16.15 11.26 -8.60
C CYS A 178 16.22 11.15 -10.13
N LEU A 179 17.31 11.60 -10.75
CA LEU A 179 17.50 11.54 -12.20
C LEU A 179 17.53 10.09 -12.72
N VAL A 180 18.30 9.22 -12.07
CA VAL A 180 18.36 7.78 -12.41
C VAL A 180 16.98 7.14 -12.23
N SER A 181 16.31 7.44 -11.12
CA SER A 181 14.96 6.92 -10.84
C SER A 181 13.93 7.34 -11.89
N LEU A 182 13.97 8.60 -12.33
CA LEU A 182 13.11 9.10 -13.40
C LEU A 182 13.42 8.45 -14.75
N ALA A 183 14.70 8.21 -15.06
CA ALA A 183 15.10 7.51 -16.29
C ALA A 183 14.58 6.06 -16.30
N VAL A 184 14.70 5.34 -15.18
CA VAL A 184 14.17 3.98 -15.03
C VAL A 184 12.65 3.98 -15.14
N LEU A 185 11.96 4.87 -14.43
CA LEU A 185 10.50 5.00 -14.49
C LEU A 185 10.01 5.33 -15.90
N TRP A 186 10.75 6.16 -16.63
CA TRP A 186 10.46 6.47 -18.03
C TRP A 186 10.67 5.26 -18.94
N ALA A 187 11.73 4.47 -18.74
CA ALA A 187 11.97 3.24 -19.50
C ALA A 187 10.83 2.22 -19.32
N TYR A 188 10.33 2.06 -18.09
CA TYR A 188 9.24 1.13 -17.75
C TYR A 188 7.83 1.74 -17.85
N ARG A 189 7.67 2.94 -18.44
CA ARG A 189 6.39 3.67 -18.49
C ARG A 189 5.22 2.91 -19.11
N ARG A 190 5.50 1.92 -19.96
CA ARG A 190 4.50 1.07 -20.63
C ARG A 190 4.07 -0.12 -19.78
N GLU A 191 4.86 -0.48 -18.76
CA GLU A 191 4.56 -1.61 -17.87
C GLU A 191 3.54 -1.25 -16.79
N LEU A 192 3.46 0.04 -16.40
CA LEU A 192 2.53 0.58 -15.40
C LEU A 192 1.14 0.84 -15.99
N THR A 193 0.50 -0.22 -16.47
CA THR A 193 -0.76 -0.19 -17.21
C THR A 193 -1.89 -0.98 -16.56
N ALA A 194 -1.66 -1.63 -15.42
CA ALA A 194 -2.75 -2.30 -14.69
C ALA A 194 -3.59 -1.25 -13.97
N VAL A 195 -4.87 -1.15 -14.33
CA VAL A 195 -5.90 -0.64 -13.39
C VAL A 195 -6.87 -1.77 -13.23
N GLU A 196 -6.75 -2.43 -12.10
CA GLU A 196 -7.88 -3.02 -11.39
C GLU A 196 -7.41 -3.15 -9.96
N LEU A 197 -7.63 -2.11 -9.14
CA LEU A 197 -8.00 -2.40 -7.76
C LEU A 197 -9.18 -3.35 -7.91
N ALA A 198 -9.01 -4.61 -7.51
CA ALA A 198 -9.97 -5.67 -7.80
C ALA A 198 -11.39 -5.13 -7.57
N PRO A 199 -12.32 -5.32 -8.52
CA PRO A 199 -13.67 -4.83 -8.38
C PRO A 199 -14.16 -5.27 -7.02
N LEU A 200 -14.55 -4.29 -6.21
CA LEU A 200 -15.11 -4.51 -4.89
C LEU A 200 -16.31 -5.44 -5.08
N MET A 201 -16.11 -6.74 -4.86
CA MET A 201 -17.18 -7.74 -4.87
C MET A 201 -18.17 -7.41 -3.75
#